data_AF-A0AB33ZX58-F1
#
_entry.id   AF-A0AB33ZX58-F1
#
_cell.length_a   1.000
_cell.length_b   1.000
_cell.length_c   1.000
_cell.angle_alpha   90.00
_cell.angle_beta   90.00
_cell.angle_gamma   90.00
#
_symmetry.space_group_name_H-M   'P 1'
#
loop_
_entity.id
_entity.type
_entity.pdbx_description
1 polymer ?
#
loop_
_entity_poly.entity_id
_entity_poly.type
_entity_poly.pdbx_seq_one_letter_code
_entity_poly.pdbx_strand_id
1 'polypeptide(L)' 'MKQFKKQSREYKLLKSTWKLNLMKYDKLNKKTPYYDWHFKDYLTQEHVVLDGLDCSKELKNAY' A
#
# COMPACT_ATOMS: atom_id res chain seq x y z
N MET A 1 8.83 5.34 -7.48
CA MET A 1 9.56 4.49 -6.49
C MET A 1 11.03 4.88 -6.27
N LYS A 2 11.81 5.30 -7.28
CA LYS A 2 13.23 5.70 -7.09
C LYS A 2 13.44 6.93 -6.20
N GLN A 3 12.38 7.71 -5.98
CA GLN A 3 12.39 8.90 -5.11
C GLN A 3 12.42 8.54 -3.61
N PHE A 4 11.96 7.35 -3.22
CA PHE A 4 11.94 6.94 -1.83
C PHE A 4 13.24 6.23 -1.44
N LYS A 5 13.74 6.50 -0.23
CA LYS A 5 14.88 5.75 0.34
C LYS A 5 14.47 4.28 0.52
N LYS A 6 15.33 3.33 0.11
CA LYS A 6 15.06 1.88 0.20
C LYS A 6 14.70 1.39 1.60
N GLN A 7 15.22 2.04 2.63
CA GLN A 7 14.94 1.69 4.03
C GLN A 7 13.66 2.35 4.57
N SER A 8 13.09 3.33 3.86
CA SER A 8 11.86 4.01 4.27
C SER A 8 10.69 3.04 4.35
N ARG A 9 9.78 3.30 5.30
CA ARG A 9 8.51 2.60 5.45
C ARG A 9 7.68 2.68 4.17
N GLU A 10 7.66 3.85 3.54
CA GLU A 10 6.90 4.16 2.32
C GLU A 10 7.38 3.32 1.13
N TYR A 11 8.71 3.18 0.97
CA TYR A 11 9.28 2.34 -0.08
C TYR A 11 8.89 0.87 0.13
N LYS A 12 9.02 0.36 1.36
CA LYS A 12 8.65 -1.01 1.69
C LYS A 12 7.16 -1.26 1.45
N LEU A 13 6.31 -0.31 1.81
CA LEU A 13 4.86 -0.33 1.57
C LEU A 13 4.54 -0.42 0.09
N LEU A 14 4.96 0.57 -0.68
CA LEU A 14 4.70 0.60 -2.12
C LEU A 14 5.29 -0.63 -2.84
N LYS A 15 6.43 -1.15 -2.35
CA LYS A 15 7.08 -2.32 -2.93
C LYS A 15 6.43 -3.64 -2.54
N SER A 16 5.93 -3.81 -1.33
CA SER A 16 5.23 -5.04 -0.91
C SER A 16 3.82 -5.08 -1.49
N THR A 17 3.16 -3.94 -1.61
CA THR A 17 1.75 -3.84 -2.01
C THR A 17 1.53 -3.43 -3.46
N TRP A 18 2.59 -3.44 -4.26
CA TRP A 18 2.53 -3.19 -5.71
C TRP A 18 1.44 -4.00 -6.42
N LYS A 19 1.20 -5.26 -6.01
CA LYS A 19 0.15 -6.12 -6.57
C LYS A 19 -1.26 -5.62 -6.20
N LEU A 20 -1.44 -5.07 -5.01
CA LEU A 20 -2.71 -4.49 -4.56
C LEU A 20 -3.01 -3.20 -5.34
N ASN A 21 -1.99 -2.39 -5.60
CA ASN A 21 -2.12 -1.20 -6.45
C ASN A 21 -2.51 -1.52 -7.90
N LEU A 22 -2.32 -2.75 -8.38
CA LEU A 22 -2.78 -3.17 -9.71
C LEU A 22 -4.20 -3.76 -9.70
N MET A 23 -4.74 -4.10 -8.52
CA MET A 23 -6.12 -4.57 -8.40
C MET A 23 -7.09 -3.41 -8.40
N LYS A 24 -8.33 -3.65 -8.85
CA LYS A 24 -9.40 -2.66 -8.72
C LYS A 24 -9.80 -2.49 -7.25
N TYR A 25 -10.10 -1.25 -6.85
CA TYR A 25 -10.49 -0.92 -5.48
C TYR A 25 -11.65 -1.78 -4.93
N ASP A 26 -12.64 -2.07 -5.77
CA ASP A 26 -13.82 -2.89 -5.40
C ASP A 26 -13.47 -4.33 -5.01
N LYS A 27 -12.32 -4.85 -5.46
CA LYS A 27 -11.86 -6.21 -5.15
C LYS A 27 -10.94 -6.28 -3.93
N LEU A 28 -10.56 -5.14 -3.36
CA LEU A 28 -9.71 -5.11 -2.17
C LEU A 28 -10.48 -5.63 -0.97
N ASN A 29 -9.80 -6.41 -0.13
CA ASN A 29 -10.39 -6.92 1.07
C ASN A 29 -10.39 -5.83 2.17
N LYS A 30 -11.58 -5.29 2.41
CA LYS A 30 -11.84 -4.19 3.36
C LYS A 30 -12.19 -4.68 4.77
N LYS A 31 -12.67 -5.92 4.88
CA LYS A 31 -13.31 -6.41 6.11
C LYS A 31 -12.37 -7.20 7.01
N THR A 32 -11.43 -7.94 6.44
CA THR A 32 -10.53 -8.80 7.23
C THR A 32 -9.12 -8.21 7.24
N PRO A 33 -8.67 -7.63 8.36
CA PRO A 33 -7.27 -7.24 8.51
C PRO A 33 -6.38 -8.48 8.55
N TYR A 34 -5.18 -8.37 8.02
CA TYR A 34 -4.15 -9.40 8.11
C TYR A 34 -2.90 -8.82 8.78
N TYR A 35 -2.15 -9.67 9.47
CA TYR A 35 -0.89 -9.25 10.06
C TYR A 35 0.16 -9.08 8.97
N ASP A 36 0.64 -7.85 8.80
CA ASP A 36 1.73 -7.55 7.88
C ASP A 36 3.05 -7.47 8.66
N TRP A 37 3.94 -8.43 8.39
CA TRP A 37 5.23 -8.52 9.07
C TRP A 37 6.16 -7.33 8.77
N HIS A 38 5.97 -6.64 7.65
CA HIS A 38 6.77 -5.46 7.28
C HIS A 38 6.41 -4.25 8.15
N PHE A 39 5.15 -4.14 8.56
CA PHE A 39 4.65 -3.05 9.42
C PHE A 39 4.53 -3.45 10.87
N LYS A 40 4.59 -4.76 11.17
CA LYS A 40 4.32 -5.35 12.48
C LYS A 40 2.94 -4.93 13.02
N ASP A 41 1.97 -4.87 12.12
CA ASP A 41 0.62 -4.37 12.42
C ASP A 41 -0.44 -5.14 11.63
N TYR A 42 -1.68 -5.10 12.12
CA TYR A 42 -2.83 -5.70 11.46
C TYR A 42 -3.47 -4.67 10.53
N LEU A 43 -3.26 -4.83 9.23
CA LEU A 43 -3.74 -3.90 8.22
C LEU A 43 -4.70 -4.59 7.25
N THR A 44 -5.76 -3.89 6.87
CA THR A 44 -6.60 -4.30 5.74
C THR A 44 -5.95 -3.89 4.43
N GLN A 45 -6.24 -4.58 3.33
CA GLN A 45 -5.72 -4.19 2.02
C GLN A 45 -6.12 -2.76 1.62
N GLU A 46 -7.30 -2.30 2.04
CA GLU A 46 -7.77 -0.93 1.81
C GLU A 46 -6.86 0.12 2.49
N HIS A 47 -6.61 -0.01 3.79
CA HIS A 47 -5.66 0.85 4.52
C HIS A 47 -4.30 0.91 3.83
N VAL A 48 -3.77 -0.22 3.37
CA VAL A 48 -2.44 -0.23 2.74
C VAL A 48 -2.44 0.45 1.38
N VAL A 49 -3.53 0.37 0.63
CA VAL A 49 -3.68 1.11 -0.63
C VAL A 49 -3.85 2.60 -0.36
N LEU A 50 -4.67 2.99 0.63
CA LEU A 50 -4.84 4.39 1.03
C LEU A 50 -3.53 5.04 1.50
N ASP A 51 -2.77 4.36 2.35
CA ASP A 51 -1.43 4.80 2.78
C ASP A 51 -0.46 4.94 1.59
N GLY A 52 -0.56 4.04 0.61
CA GLY A 52 0.23 4.09 -0.62
C GLY A 52 -0.15 5.26 -1.53
N LEU A 53 -1.45 5.58 -1.62
CA LEU A 53 -1.97 6.73 -2.37
C LEU A 53 -1.56 8.05 -1.73
N ASP A 54 -1.54 8.12 -0.39
CA ASP A 54 -1.09 9.32 0.33
C ASP A 54 0.42 9.55 0.16
N CYS A 55 1.21 8.47 0.13
CA CYS A 55 2.65 8.54 -0.13
C CYS A 55 3.02 9.05 -1.54
N SER A 56 2.16 8.84 -2.55
CA SER A 56 2.49 9.18 -3.94
C SER A 56 1.35 9.86 -4.66
N LYS A 57 1.51 11.16 -4.93
CA LYS A 57 0.58 11.96 -5.77
C LYS A 57 0.35 11.33 -7.15
N GLU A 58 1.34 10.64 -7.71
CA GLU A 58 1.22 9.95 -9.00
C GLU A 58 0.25 8.77 -8.92
N LEU A 59 0.27 8.01 -7.83
CA LEU A 59 -0.67 6.91 -7.63
C LEU A 59 -2.07 7.44 -7.35
N LYS A 60 -2.19 8.52 -6.57
CA LYS A 60 -3.46 9.19 -6.28
C LYS A 60 -4.18 9.67 -7.54
N ASN A 61 -3.46 10.07 -8.58
CA ASN A 61 -4.06 10.50 -9.85
C ASN A 61 -4.40 9.34 -10.80
N ALA A 62 -3.88 8.13 -10.55
CA ALA A 62 -4.06 6.96 -11.41
C ALA A 62 -5.14 5.98 -10.92
N TYR A 63 -5.62 6.17 -9.69
CA TYR A 63 -6.59 5.32 -8.99
C TYR A 63 -7.98 5.97 -8.97
#